data_AF-A0A2S6Q761-F1
#
_entry.id   AF-A0A2S6Q761-F1
#
_cell.length_a   1.000
_cell.length_b   1.000
_cell.length_c   1.000
_cell.angle_alpha   90.00
_cell.angle_beta   90.00
_cell.angle_gamma   90.00
#
_symmetry.space_group_name_H-M   'P 1'
#
loop_
_entity.id
_entity.type
_entity.pdbx_description
1 polymer ?
#
loop_
_entity_poly.entity_id
_entity_poly.type
_entity_poly.pdbx_seq_one_letter_code
_entity_poly.pdbx_strand_id
1 'polypeptide(L)'
;MTSTSAILSTAPIVGGILLVENKSMATLPLALQFVAMALTTIPASIYMGRVGRRIGFITGAVIGASGGILGAYSIASGNFLLFCVASLLTGCFNGFCHYFRFAASDVATKEFRSKAISYVLAGSVVAAFLGPTLARNTADVLPAQFAGVYLSLVAVYVSVAVVVSFIRIPRPLAEQRRSSGRNLSQIARQPKFIIAVCAATFGYLVMSFLMTVTPIAMGNCGFTFSHSSYVIQAHVLGMYVPAFITGHLIMRFGVNNILIVGALLCGASILIHLSGISFLNFLSGLVLVGVGWNFLFTGGTTLLTETYTAAEKAKVQGLNDFFIWGTISVGAFMSGAVQQSIGWNAVNLVMAPLVIIVLVGTVWLRFNARKSTRKPSSV
;
A
#
# COMPACT_ATOMS: atom_id res chain seq x y z
N MET A 1 -3.43 -8.82 4.53
CA MET A 1 -3.70 -8.64 3.09
C MET A 1 -5.17 -8.85 2.74
N THR A 2 -5.79 -9.99 3.06
CA THR A 2 -7.22 -10.23 2.75
C THR A 2 -8.13 -9.14 3.31
N SER A 3 -7.95 -8.78 4.60
CA SER A 3 -8.68 -7.68 5.24
C SER A 3 -8.47 -6.35 4.53
N THR A 4 -7.20 -5.94 4.30
CA THR A 4 -6.86 -4.72 3.57
C THR A 4 -7.56 -4.67 2.20
N SER A 5 -7.49 -5.75 1.42
CA SER A 5 -8.11 -5.81 0.09
C SER A 5 -9.64 -5.71 0.13
N ALA A 6 -10.30 -6.30 1.14
CA ALA A 6 -11.74 -6.15 1.33
C ALA A 6 -12.11 -4.70 1.68
N ILE A 7 -11.38 -4.08 2.61
CA ILE A 7 -11.60 -2.70 3.07
C ILE A 7 -11.37 -1.70 1.94
N LEU A 8 -10.36 -1.91 1.10
CA LEU A 8 -10.13 -1.06 -0.08
C LEU A 8 -11.35 -0.98 -1.01
N SER A 9 -12.12 -2.07 -1.10
CA SER A 9 -13.34 -2.09 -1.93
C SER A 9 -14.56 -1.50 -1.24
N THR A 10 -14.63 -1.51 0.10
CA THR A 10 -15.87 -1.18 0.84
C THR A 10 -15.78 0.13 1.63
N ALA A 11 -14.65 0.44 2.26
CA ALA A 11 -14.56 1.56 3.19
C ALA A 11 -14.88 2.93 2.58
N PRO A 12 -14.44 3.27 1.35
CA PRO A 12 -14.84 4.51 0.71
C PRO A 12 -16.36 4.62 0.47
N ILE A 13 -17.00 3.50 0.12
CA ILE A 13 -18.46 3.43 -0.09
C ILE A 13 -19.19 3.59 1.24
N VAL A 14 -18.79 2.81 2.25
CA VAL A 14 -19.38 2.88 3.60
C VAL A 14 -19.22 4.27 4.19
N GLY A 15 -18.03 4.88 4.09
CA GLY A 15 -17.80 6.25 4.53
C GLY A 15 -18.71 7.25 3.83
N GLY A 16 -18.95 7.08 2.52
CA GLY A 16 -19.88 7.91 1.75
C GLY A 16 -21.36 7.69 2.07
N ILE A 17 -21.75 6.49 2.51
CA ILE A 17 -23.13 6.17 2.94
C ILE A 17 -23.40 6.75 4.34
N LEU A 18 -22.42 6.66 5.26
CA LEU A 18 -22.55 7.16 6.63
C LEU A 18 -22.49 8.69 6.72
N LEU A 19 -22.12 9.38 5.64
CA LEU A 19 -22.11 10.84 5.56
C LEU A 19 -23.33 11.32 4.77
N VAL A 20 -24.23 12.05 5.45
CA VAL A 20 -25.50 12.52 4.87
C VAL A 20 -25.30 13.74 3.96
N GLU A 21 -24.53 14.74 4.39
CA GLU A 21 -24.36 16.01 3.65
C GLU A 21 -23.01 16.09 2.93
N ASN A 22 -21.90 16.05 3.68
CA ASN A 22 -20.57 16.28 3.12
C ASN A 22 -19.79 14.97 2.93
N LYS A 23 -19.87 14.39 1.73
CA LYS A 23 -19.16 13.16 1.35
C LYS A 23 -17.66 13.35 1.09
N SER A 24 -17.09 14.55 1.25
CA SER A 24 -15.65 14.79 1.08
C SER A 24 -14.80 13.95 2.03
N MET A 25 -15.34 13.60 3.21
CA MET A 25 -14.68 12.77 4.21
C MET A 25 -14.90 11.26 3.99
N ALA A 26 -15.53 10.84 2.89
CA ALA A 26 -15.84 9.43 2.64
C ALA A 26 -14.59 8.52 2.66
N THR A 27 -13.43 9.08 2.34
CA THR A 27 -12.16 8.35 2.29
C THR A 27 -11.30 8.55 3.55
N LEU A 28 -11.74 9.38 4.50
CA LEU A 28 -11.06 9.60 5.78
C LEU A 28 -10.83 8.29 6.57
N PRO A 29 -11.78 7.34 6.67
CA PRO A 29 -11.55 6.09 7.39
C PRO A 29 -10.33 5.32 6.84
N LEU A 30 -10.16 5.29 5.52
CA LEU A 30 -9.01 4.65 4.88
C LEU A 30 -7.71 5.43 5.12
N ALA A 31 -7.76 6.77 5.09
CA ALA A 31 -6.61 7.60 5.45
C ALA A 31 -6.14 7.34 6.90
N LEU A 32 -7.07 7.31 7.85
CA LEU A 32 -6.81 6.98 9.25
C LEU A 32 -6.23 5.58 9.41
N GLN A 33 -6.67 4.61 8.61
CA GLN A 33 -6.08 3.27 8.61
C GLN A 33 -4.57 3.31 8.26
N PHE A 34 -4.18 4.09 7.25
CA PHE A 34 -2.76 4.24 6.89
C PHE A 34 -1.96 4.99 7.97
N VAL A 35 -2.55 6.03 8.59
CA VAL A 35 -1.94 6.72 9.75
C VAL A 35 -1.69 5.76 10.90
N ALA A 36 -2.72 5.02 11.32
CA ALA A 36 -2.62 4.06 12.41
C ALA A 36 -1.59 2.98 12.12
N MET A 37 -1.53 2.50 10.88
CA MET A 37 -0.53 1.53 10.46
C MET A 37 0.91 2.08 10.61
N ALA A 38 1.14 3.31 10.15
CA ALA A 38 2.45 3.97 10.26
C ALA A 38 2.84 4.19 11.73
N LEU A 39 1.94 4.77 12.53
CA LEU A 39 2.16 5.05 13.94
C LEU A 39 2.35 3.78 14.78
N THR A 40 1.71 2.68 14.39
CA THR A 40 1.79 1.40 15.11
C THR A 40 3.06 0.62 14.80
N THR A 41 3.67 0.82 13.62
CA THR A 41 4.81 0.02 13.16
C THR A 41 5.98 0.04 14.17
N ILE A 42 6.42 1.22 14.63
CA ILE A 42 7.55 1.33 15.58
C ILE A 42 7.20 0.77 16.97
N PRO A 43 6.10 1.17 17.64
CA PRO A 43 5.69 0.59 18.92
C PRO A 43 5.49 -0.93 18.85
N ALA A 44 4.89 -1.44 17.77
CA ALA A 44 4.69 -2.88 17.57
C ALA A 44 6.02 -3.64 17.52
N SER A 45 7.04 -3.09 16.85
CA SER A 45 8.39 -3.66 16.83
C SER A 45 9.00 -3.76 18.23
N ILE A 46 8.93 -2.68 19.00
CA ILE A 46 9.47 -2.62 20.36
C ILE A 46 8.73 -3.61 21.27
N TYR A 47 7.40 -3.65 21.18
CA TYR A 47 6.56 -4.58 21.92
C TYR A 47 6.89 -6.04 21.56
N MET A 48 6.94 -6.39 20.27
CA MET A 48 7.33 -7.72 19.78
C MET A 48 8.75 -8.11 20.19
N GLY A 49 9.66 -7.14 20.33
CA GLY A 49 11.00 -7.38 20.87
C GLY A 49 11.00 -7.81 22.34
N ARG A 50 10.03 -7.32 23.14
CA ARG A 50 9.90 -7.66 24.58
C ARG A 50 9.12 -8.94 24.82
N VAL A 51 7.93 -9.08 24.22
CA VAL A 51 7.01 -10.22 24.47
C VAL A 51 7.16 -11.35 23.46
N GLY A 52 7.92 -11.14 22.39
CA GLY A 52 8.06 -12.07 21.27
C GLY A 52 7.02 -11.83 20.16
N ARG A 53 7.39 -12.18 18.93
CA ARG A 53 6.56 -11.96 17.73
C ARG A 53 5.21 -12.67 17.79
N ARG A 54 5.14 -13.90 18.34
CA ARG A 54 3.88 -14.66 18.47
C ARG A 54 2.83 -13.90 19.26
N ILE A 55 3.16 -13.43 20.47
CA ILE A 55 2.24 -12.65 21.31
C ILE A 55 1.89 -11.33 20.63
N GLY A 56 2.87 -10.68 19.96
CA GLY A 56 2.61 -9.48 19.19
C GLY A 56 1.58 -9.65 18.08
N PHE A 57 1.67 -10.72 17.29
CA PHE A 57 0.69 -10.99 16.21
C PHE A 57 -0.71 -11.31 16.77
N ILE A 58 -0.80 -12.07 17.87
CA ILE A 58 -2.06 -12.35 18.54
C ILE A 58 -2.68 -11.05 19.08
N THR A 59 -1.87 -10.19 19.71
CA THR A 59 -2.31 -8.86 20.19
C THR A 59 -2.86 -8.03 19.03
N GLY A 60 -2.12 -7.98 17.92
CA GLY A 60 -2.59 -7.32 16.70
C GLY A 60 -3.91 -7.88 16.20
N ALA A 61 -4.06 -9.21 16.16
CA ALA A 61 -5.29 -9.87 15.72
C ALA A 61 -6.49 -9.56 16.62
N VAL A 62 -6.29 -9.46 17.94
CA VAL A 62 -7.35 -9.01 18.88
C VAL A 62 -7.74 -7.57 18.60
N ILE A 63 -6.78 -6.67 18.39
CA ILE A 63 -7.06 -5.26 18.02
C ILE A 63 -7.85 -5.20 16.70
N GLY A 64 -7.46 -6.00 15.71
CA GLY A 64 -8.17 -6.13 14.43
C GLY A 64 -9.59 -6.65 14.61
N ALA A 65 -9.78 -7.71 15.41
CA ALA A 65 -11.09 -8.28 15.74
C ALA A 65 -12.03 -7.24 16.38
N SER A 66 -11.53 -6.48 17.36
CA SER A 66 -12.25 -5.35 17.94
C SER A 66 -12.61 -4.30 16.89
N GLY A 67 -11.70 -4.01 15.95
CA GLY A 67 -11.96 -3.14 14.80
C GLY A 67 -13.05 -3.66 13.87
N GLY A 68 -13.09 -4.96 13.58
CA GLY A 68 -14.13 -5.59 12.76
C GLY A 68 -15.52 -5.54 13.43
N ILE A 69 -15.59 -5.87 14.73
CA ILE A 69 -16.83 -5.78 15.51
C ILE A 69 -17.34 -4.34 15.58
N LEU A 70 -16.43 -3.39 15.91
CA LEU A 70 -16.77 -1.98 15.98
C LEU A 70 -17.18 -1.43 14.60
N GLY A 71 -16.55 -1.90 13.52
CA GLY A 71 -16.91 -1.56 12.15
C GLY A 71 -18.34 -1.99 11.82
N ALA A 72 -18.69 -3.24 12.08
CA ALA A 72 -20.05 -3.73 11.87
C ALA A 72 -21.08 -2.95 12.71
N TYR A 73 -20.77 -2.68 13.99
CA TYR A 73 -21.63 -1.89 14.88
C TYR A 73 -21.79 -0.44 14.39
N SER A 74 -20.71 0.20 13.94
CA SER A 74 -20.76 1.58 13.43
C SER A 74 -21.62 1.71 12.17
N ILE A 75 -21.61 0.69 11.30
CA ILE A 75 -22.46 0.64 10.11
C ILE A 75 -23.92 0.47 10.51
N ALA A 76 -24.22 -0.45 11.43
CA ALA A 76 -25.58 -0.68 11.91
C ALA A 76 -26.18 0.53 12.65
N SER A 77 -25.35 1.29 13.36
CA SER A 77 -25.76 2.49 14.11
C SER A 77 -25.69 3.79 13.29
N GLY A 78 -25.22 3.76 12.04
CA GLY A 78 -25.07 4.95 11.22
C GLY A 78 -23.99 5.93 11.70
N ASN A 79 -23.02 5.49 12.51
CA ASN A 79 -22.07 6.38 13.19
C ASN A 79 -20.70 6.43 12.49
N PHE A 80 -20.48 7.50 11.72
CA PHE A 80 -19.24 7.74 10.98
C PHE A 80 -17.98 7.83 11.87
N LEU A 81 -18.07 8.44 13.05
CA LEU A 81 -16.91 8.59 13.94
C LEU A 81 -16.47 7.24 14.51
N LEU A 82 -17.42 6.37 14.89
CA LEU A 82 -17.11 5.01 15.30
C LEU A 82 -16.48 4.20 14.17
N PHE A 83 -16.91 4.42 12.93
CA PHE A 83 -16.31 3.78 11.76
C PHE A 83 -14.86 4.23 11.51
N CYS A 84 -14.56 5.51 11.76
CA CYS A 84 -13.19 6.01 11.78
C CYS A 84 -12.32 5.31 12.83
N VAL A 85 -12.85 5.12 14.05
CA VAL A 85 -12.15 4.40 15.13
C VAL A 85 -11.94 2.93 14.75
N ALA A 86 -12.94 2.26 14.18
CA ALA A 86 -12.80 0.89 13.66
C ALA A 86 -11.70 0.77 12.60
N SER A 87 -11.57 1.78 11.74
CA SER A 87 -10.54 1.83 10.70
C SER A 87 -9.14 2.06 11.27
N LEU A 88 -9.00 2.88 12.33
CA LEU A 88 -7.76 3.02 13.09
C LEU A 88 -7.32 1.67 13.70
N LEU A 89 -8.22 0.96 14.36
CA LEU A 89 -7.93 -0.36 14.95
C LEU A 89 -7.47 -1.36 13.89
N THR A 90 -8.12 -1.37 12.73
CA THR A 90 -7.68 -2.22 11.61
C THR A 90 -6.31 -1.81 11.07
N GLY A 91 -6.02 -0.51 11.04
CA GLY A 91 -4.70 0.02 10.69
C GLY A 91 -3.61 -0.45 11.65
N CYS A 92 -3.88 -0.44 12.96
CA CYS A 92 -2.99 -0.99 13.96
C CYS A 92 -2.69 -2.47 13.69
N PHE A 93 -3.71 -3.30 13.41
CA PHE A 93 -3.52 -4.70 13.02
C PHE A 93 -2.62 -4.84 11.79
N ASN A 94 -2.83 -4.04 10.75
CA ASN A 94 -1.97 -4.05 9.57
C ASN A 94 -0.51 -3.73 9.94
N GLY A 95 -0.27 -2.78 10.85
CA GLY A 95 1.05 -2.44 11.35
C GLY A 95 1.78 -3.64 11.97
N PHE A 96 1.08 -4.45 12.77
CA PHE A 96 1.62 -5.72 13.26
C PHE A 96 1.89 -6.70 12.12
N CYS A 97 0.98 -6.84 11.15
CA CYS A 97 1.12 -7.78 10.03
C CYS A 97 2.30 -7.48 9.10
N HIS A 98 2.74 -6.21 9.00
CA HIS A 98 3.94 -5.85 8.23
C HIS A 98 5.20 -6.60 8.70
N TYR A 99 5.19 -7.12 9.93
CA TYR A 99 6.28 -7.93 10.47
C TYR A 99 6.26 -9.41 10.07
N PHE A 100 5.22 -9.92 9.39
CA PHE A 100 5.17 -11.32 8.94
C PHE A 100 6.33 -11.69 8.02
N ARG A 101 6.72 -10.80 7.10
CA ARG A 101 7.87 -11.03 6.20
C ARG A 101 9.17 -11.23 6.97
N PHE A 102 9.33 -10.50 8.08
CA PHE A 102 10.52 -10.61 8.93
C PHE A 102 10.44 -11.84 9.84
N ALA A 103 9.25 -12.17 10.35
CA ALA A 103 9.05 -13.41 11.11
C ALA A 103 9.36 -14.65 10.25
N ALA A 104 8.95 -14.66 8.98
CA ALA A 104 9.26 -15.73 8.05
C ALA A 104 10.77 -15.86 7.79
N SER A 105 11.49 -14.75 7.65
CA SER A 105 12.96 -14.79 7.51
C SER A 105 13.69 -15.22 8.77
N ASP A 106 13.14 -14.95 9.96
CA ASP A 106 13.75 -15.33 11.24
C ASP A 106 13.64 -16.84 11.50
N VAL A 107 12.61 -17.51 10.97
CA VAL A 107 12.39 -18.96 11.10
C VAL A 107 13.12 -19.75 10.00
N ALA A 108 13.31 -19.16 8.82
CA ALA A 108 13.93 -19.83 7.67
C ALA A 108 15.46 -19.97 7.80
N THR A 109 16.00 -21.09 7.29
CA THR A 109 17.45 -21.25 7.12
C THR A 109 18.02 -20.19 6.19
N LYS A 110 19.32 -19.88 6.30
CA LYS A 110 19.97 -18.78 5.55
C LYS A 110 19.71 -18.86 4.05
N GLU A 111 19.72 -20.07 3.49
CA GLU A 111 19.52 -20.37 2.07
C GLU A 111 18.07 -20.13 1.62
N PHE A 112 17.10 -20.29 2.53
CA PHE A 112 15.66 -20.17 2.24
C PHE A 112 15.04 -18.83 2.62
N ARG A 113 15.78 -17.92 3.29
CA ARG A 113 15.25 -16.61 3.74
C ARG A 113 14.60 -15.80 2.63
N SER A 114 15.25 -15.71 1.47
CA SER A 114 14.69 -14.96 0.33
C SER A 114 13.39 -15.60 -0.17
N LYS A 115 13.33 -16.94 -0.26
CA LYS A 115 12.12 -17.66 -0.68
C LYS A 115 10.99 -17.50 0.34
N ALA A 116 11.29 -17.55 1.63
CA ALA A 116 10.30 -17.35 2.70
C ALA A 116 9.65 -15.97 2.63
N ILE A 117 10.44 -14.90 2.44
CA ILE A 117 9.92 -13.54 2.23
C ILE A 117 9.04 -13.51 0.98
N SER A 118 9.48 -14.11 -0.14
CA SER A 118 8.70 -14.18 -1.37
C SER A 118 7.38 -14.93 -1.21
N TYR A 119 7.32 -16.01 -0.41
CA TYR A 119 6.06 -16.73 -0.14
C TYR A 119 5.07 -15.89 0.66
N VAL A 120 5.55 -15.11 1.65
CA VAL A 120 4.68 -14.17 2.37
C VAL A 120 4.11 -13.12 1.41
N LEU A 121 4.92 -12.62 0.48
CA LEU A 121 4.47 -11.68 -0.55
C LEU A 121 3.51 -12.33 -1.56
N ALA A 122 3.73 -13.59 -1.93
CA ALA A 122 2.84 -14.36 -2.79
C ALA A 122 1.43 -14.51 -2.19
N GLY A 123 1.32 -14.57 -0.87
CA GLY A 123 0.05 -14.53 -0.16
C GLY A 123 -0.81 -13.31 -0.49
N SER A 124 -0.21 -12.19 -0.92
CA SER A 124 -0.94 -11.00 -1.37
C SER A 124 -1.73 -11.25 -2.66
N VAL A 125 -1.26 -12.14 -3.54
CA VAL A 125 -2.00 -12.51 -4.77
C VAL A 125 -3.24 -13.32 -4.41
N VAL A 126 -3.12 -14.28 -3.49
CA VAL A 126 -4.28 -15.04 -2.98
C VAL A 126 -5.27 -14.09 -2.30
N ALA A 127 -4.77 -13.15 -1.50
CA ALA A 127 -5.58 -12.13 -0.86
C ALA A 127 -6.32 -11.20 -1.85
N ALA A 128 -5.77 -10.97 -3.04
CA ALA A 128 -6.42 -10.21 -4.11
C ALA A 128 -7.73 -10.87 -4.58
N PHE A 129 -7.83 -12.20 -4.52
CA PHE A 129 -9.06 -12.92 -4.78
C PHE A 129 -9.96 -12.99 -3.54
N LEU A 130 -9.38 -13.38 -2.40
CA LEU A 130 -10.15 -13.62 -1.18
C LEU A 130 -10.81 -12.36 -0.63
N GLY A 131 -10.12 -11.22 -0.64
CA GLY A 131 -10.65 -9.98 -0.03
C GLY A 131 -11.91 -9.45 -0.73
N PRO A 132 -11.85 -9.13 -2.04
CA PRO A 132 -12.99 -8.63 -2.79
C PRO A 132 -14.12 -9.66 -2.90
N THR A 133 -13.80 -10.95 -3.01
CA THR A 133 -14.81 -12.03 -3.05
C THR A 133 -15.53 -12.16 -1.71
N LEU A 134 -14.80 -12.13 -0.60
CA LEU A 134 -15.38 -12.09 0.74
C LEU A 134 -16.29 -10.88 0.90
N ALA A 135 -15.85 -9.70 0.45
CA ALA A 135 -16.66 -8.49 0.50
C ALA A 135 -17.95 -8.60 -0.34
N ARG A 136 -17.89 -9.09 -1.58
CA ARG A 136 -19.09 -9.30 -2.42
C ARG A 136 -20.09 -10.26 -1.80
N ASN A 137 -19.60 -11.39 -1.29
CA ASN A 137 -20.46 -12.46 -0.78
C ASN A 137 -21.08 -12.13 0.59
N THR A 138 -20.59 -11.10 1.27
CA THR A 138 -21.02 -10.75 2.64
C THR A 138 -21.52 -9.32 2.77
N ALA A 139 -21.57 -8.56 1.68
CA ALA A 139 -22.08 -7.18 1.65
C ALA A 139 -23.55 -7.10 2.04
N ASP A 140 -24.38 -8.00 1.52
CA ASP A 140 -25.84 -7.94 1.68
C ASP A 140 -26.40 -9.04 2.59
N VAL A 141 -25.53 -9.73 3.36
CA VAL A 141 -25.94 -10.83 4.26
C VAL A 141 -26.69 -10.32 5.49
N LEU A 142 -26.42 -9.09 5.92
CA LEU A 142 -27.09 -8.45 7.05
C LEU A 142 -27.96 -7.28 6.59
N PRO A 143 -28.99 -6.89 7.36
CA PRO A 143 -29.86 -5.76 6.99
C PRO A 143 -29.10 -4.44 6.78
N ALA A 144 -28.05 -4.21 7.57
CA ALA A 144 -27.15 -3.10 7.37
C ALA A 144 -26.09 -3.49 6.33
N GLN A 145 -26.20 -2.94 5.11
CA GLN A 145 -25.29 -3.23 4.00
C GLN A 145 -23.83 -3.00 4.42
N PHE A 146 -22.95 -3.91 4.03
CA PHE A 146 -21.52 -4.02 4.38
C PHE A 146 -21.20 -4.43 5.82
N ALA A 147 -22.14 -4.43 6.77
CA ALA A 147 -21.85 -4.88 8.14
C ALA A 147 -21.34 -6.34 8.18
N GLY A 148 -21.89 -7.20 7.32
CA GLY A 148 -21.44 -8.59 7.16
C GLY A 148 -19.99 -8.72 6.70
N VAL A 149 -19.47 -7.76 5.92
CA VAL A 149 -18.07 -7.72 5.50
C VAL A 149 -17.16 -7.55 6.71
N TYR A 150 -17.47 -6.58 7.59
CA TYR A 150 -16.64 -6.29 8.76
C TYR A 150 -16.70 -7.41 9.81
N LEU A 151 -17.83 -8.10 9.97
CA LEU A 151 -17.89 -9.32 10.78
C LEU A 151 -17.07 -10.46 10.17
N SER A 152 -17.09 -10.61 8.85
CA SER A 152 -16.27 -11.62 8.17
C SER A 152 -14.78 -11.36 8.36
N LEU A 153 -14.36 -10.09 8.49
CA LEU A 153 -12.98 -9.76 8.85
C LEU A 153 -12.60 -10.25 10.26
N VAL A 154 -13.54 -10.28 11.22
CA VAL A 154 -13.30 -10.86 12.56
C VAL A 154 -12.86 -12.30 12.44
N ALA A 155 -13.55 -13.10 11.60
CA ALA A 155 -13.16 -14.48 11.33
C ALA A 155 -11.75 -14.58 10.73
N VAL A 156 -11.38 -13.66 9.82
CA VAL A 156 -10.03 -13.59 9.25
C VAL A 156 -8.98 -13.28 10.34
N TYR A 157 -9.26 -12.33 11.24
CA TYR A 157 -8.33 -11.98 12.32
C TYR A 157 -8.18 -13.11 13.35
N VAL A 158 -9.28 -13.75 13.74
CA VAL A 158 -9.26 -14.93 14.60
C VAL A 158 -8.47 -16.06 13.95
N SER A 159 -8.65 -16.29 12.64
CA SER A 159 -7.88 -17.30 11.90
C SER A 159 -6.37 -17.01 11.96
N VAL A 160 -5.96 -15.73 11.85
CA VAL A 160 -4.55 -15.33 12.04
C VAL A 160 -4.06 -15.66 13.44
N ALA A 161 -4.83 -15.32 14.49
CA ALA A 161 -4.47 -15.62 15.87
C ALA A 161 -4.32 -17.12 16.12
N VAL A 162 -5.25 -17.92 15.60
CA VAL A 162 -5.25 -19.38 15.68
C VAL A 162 -4.02 -19.96 14.98
N VAL A 163 -3.78 -19.63 13.71
CA VAL A 163 -2.64 -20.14 12.95
C VAL A 163 -1.32 -19.77 13.64
N VAL A 164 -1.15 -18.52 14.06
CA VAL A 164 0.08 -18.07 14.72
C VAL A 164 0.26 -18.70 16.11
N SER A 165 -0.81 -19.12 16.77
CA SER A 165 -0.72 -19.84 18.05
C SER A 165 -0.01 -21.20 17.93
N PHE A 166 -0.03 -21.82 16.75
CA PHE A 166 0.67 -23.08 16.50
C PHE A 166 2.12 -22.90 16.03
N ILE A 167 2.53 -21.67 15.69
CA ILE A 167 3.88 -21.40 15.15
C ILE A 167 4.84 -21.02 16.28
N ARG A 168 6.00 -21.69 16.33
CA ARG A 168 7.12 -21.29 17.18
C ARG A 168 8.01 -20.29 16.43
N ILE A 169 8.01 -19.04 16.87
CA ILE A 169 8.83 -17.98 16.29
C ILE A 169 9.98 -17.69 17.25
N PRO A 170 11.25 -17.89 16.84
CA PRO A 170 12.42 -17.57 17.65
C PRO A 170 12.40 -16.10 18.09
N ARG A 171 12.92 -15.82 19.28
CA ARG A 171 13.12 -14.43 19.71
C ARG A 171 14.20 -13.80 18.83
N PRO A 172 13.99 -12.59 18.27
CA PRO A 172 15.00 -11.95 17.44
C PRO A 172 16.28 -11.74 18.26
N LEU A 173 17.42 -12.17 17.71
CA LEU A 173 18.73 -11.94 18.30
C LEU A 173 18.99 -10.43 18.36
N ALA A 174 19.36 -9.93 19.53
CA ALA A 174 19.68 -8.52 19.76
C ALA A 174 21.07 -8.19 19.21
N GLU A 175 21.21 -8.12 17.90
CA GLU A 175 22.46 -7.76 17.19
C GLU A 175 22.08 -7.00 15.90
N GLN A 176 22.62 -5.85 15.49
CA GLN A 176 23.77 -5.07 15.90
C GLN A 176 23.40 -3.57 15.77
N ARG A 177 23.47 -2.79 16.85
CA ARG A 177 23.60 -1.32 16.76
C ARG A 177 25.08 -0.99 16.85
N ARG A 178 25.83 -1.14 15.76
CA ARG A 178 27.19 -0.62 15.70
C ARG A 178 27.41 0.20 14.42
N SER A 179 27.72 1.46 14.67
CA SER A 179 27.95 2.58 13.74
C SER A 179 26.72 3.12 13.03
N SER A 180 26.53 4.44 13.11
CA SER A 180 25.42 5.18 12.48
C SER A 180 25.72 5.57 11.03
N GLY A 181 26.94 5.31 10.51
CA GLY A 181 27.36 5.78 9.19
C GLY A 181 27.28 7.30 9.01
N ARG A 182 27.11 7.78 7.76
CA ARG A 182 27.01 9.22 7.40
C ARG A 182 25.76 9.89 7.97
N ASN A 183 25.67 11.21 8.03
CA ASN A 183 24.41 11.84 8.48
C ASN A 183 23.29 11.65 7.44
N LEU A 184 22.03 11.48 7.88
CA LEU A 184 20.87 11.30 6.99
C LEU A 184 20.72 12.46 5.99
N SER A 185 21.04 13.69 6.41
CA SER A 185 21.06 14.87 5.53
C SER A 185 22.05 14.73 4.36
N GLN A 186 23.23 14.13 4.59
CA GLN A 186 24.21 13.88 3.52
C GLN A 186 23.70 12.85 2.51
N ILE A 187 22.96 11.85 2.98
CA ILE A 187 22.34 10.83 2.11
C ILE A 187 21.16 11.44 1.33
N ALA A 188 20.31 12.21 2.02
CA ALA A 188 19.11 12.79 1.46
C ALA A 188 19.38 13.83 0.34
N ARG A 189 20.57 14.44 0.33
CA ARG A 189 21.01 15.37 -0.72
C ARG A 189 21.49 14.69 -2.00
N GLN A 190 21.68 13.37 -2.00
CA GLN A 190 22.11 12.66 -3.20
C GLN A 190 20.98 12.68 -4.26
N PRO A 191 21.25 13.09 -5.51
CA PRO A 191 20.20 13.10 -6.54
C PRO A 191 19.56 11.73 -6.77
N LYS A 192 20.37 10.66 -6.67
CA LYS A 192 19.88 9.27 -6.76
C LYS A 192 18.90 8.94 -5.63
N PHE A 193 19.16 9.42 -4.40
CA PHE A 193 18.26 9.23 -3.26
C PHE A 193 16.93 9.95 -3.48
N ILE A 194 16.99 11.22 -3.91
CA ILE A 194 15.79 12.04 -4.16
C ILE A 194 14.88 11.33 -5.17
N ILE A 195 15.45 10.87 -6.29
CA ILE A 195 14.68 10.21 -7.34
C ILE A 195 14.14 8.84 -6.88
N ALA A 196 14.92 8.08 -6.11
CA ALA A 196 14.46 6.82 -5.54
C ALA A 196 13.25 7.01 -4.62
N VAL A 197 13.31 7.99 -3.71
CA VAL A 197 12.21 8.33 -2.80
C VAL A 197 11.02 8.91 -3.56
N CYS A 198 11.23 9.80 -4.54
CA CYS A 198 10.16 10.34 -5.38
C CYS A 198 9.45 9.22 -6.15
N ALA A 199 10.19 8.31 -6.78
CA ALA A 199 9.60 7.19 -7.51
C ALA A 199 8.75 6.29 -6.59
N ALA A 200 9.29 5.91 -5.44
CA ALA A 200 8.56 5.05 -4.50
C ALA A 200 7.33 5.77 -3.90
N THR A 201 7.50 7.02 -3.47
CA THR A 201 6.46 7.81 -2.79
C THR A 201 5.36 8.25 -3.75
N PHE A 202 5.72 8.86 -4.89
CA PHE A 202 4.73 9.33 -5.85
C PHE A 202 4.07 8.18 -6.60
N GLY A 203 4.78 7.08 -6.87
CA GLY A 203 4.15 5.86 -7.39
C GLY A 203 3.05 5.37 -6.45
N TYR A 204 3.33 5.29 -5.15
CA TYR A 204 2.33 4.89 -4.14
C TYR A 204 1.19 5.90 -4.01
N LEU A 205 1.50 7.20 -4.01
CA LEU A 205 0.48 8.23 -3.94
C LEU A 205 -0.48 8.15 -5.13
N VAL A 206 0.03 8.13 -6.37
CA VAL A 206 -0.81 8.07 -7.58
C VAL A 206 -1.70 6.83 -7.56
N MET A 207 -1.14 5.66 -7.22
CA MET A 207 -1.90 4.42 -7.10
C MET A 207 -3.00 4.53 -6.05
N SER A 208 -2.64 4.95 -4.83
CA SER A 208 -3.58 5.00 -3.71
C SER A 208 -4.68 6.04 -3.97
N PHE A 209 -4.33 7.19 -4.54
CA PHE A 209 -5.26 8.28 -4.82
C PHE A 209 -6.34 7.87 -5.82
N LEU A 210 -5.95 7.29 -6.96
CA LEU A 210 -6.89 6.82 -7.99
C LEU A 210 -7.73 5.63 -7.48
N MET A 211 -7.08 4.63 -6.88
CA MET A 211 -7.76 3.42 -6.41
C MET A 211 -8.82 3.74 -5.34
N THR A 212 -8.51 4.62 -4.37
CA THR A 212 -9.37 4.89 -3.21
C THR A 212 -10.75 5.42 -3.59
N VAL A 213 -10.83 6.27 -4.62
CA VAL A 213 -12.12 6.89 -5.03
C VAL A 213 -12.80 6.17 -6.18
N THR A 214 -12.15 5.19 -6.80
CA THR A 214 -12.74 4.46 -7.94
C THR A 214 -14.08 3.81 -7.60
N PRO A 215 -14.28 3.13 -6.46
CA PRO A 215 -15.58 2.57 -6.12
C PRO A 215 -16.68 3.64 -5.98
N ILE A 216 -16.34 4.82 -5.47
CA ILE A 216 -17.25 5.97 -5.37
C ILE A 216 -17.60 6.49 -6.77
N ALA A 217 -16.59 6.70 -7.62
CA ALA A 217 -16.78 7.18 -8.99
C ALA A 217 -17.63 6.21 -9.83
N MET A 218 -17.37 4.91 -9.73
CA MET A 218 -18.16 3.88 -10.39
C MET A 218 -19.62 3.85 -9.90
N GLY A 219 -19.85 4.00 -8.58
CA GLY A 219 -21.20 4.12 -8.03
C GLY A 219 -21.95 5.33 -8.59
N ASN A 220 -21.28 6.47 -8.73
CA ASN A 220 -21.85 7.68 -9.34
C ASN A 220 -22.19 7.48 -10.84
N CYS A 221 -21.52 6.55 -11.51
CA CYS A 221 -21.82 6.16 -12.90
C CYS A 221 -22.88 5.05 -13.01
N GLY A 222 -23.49 4.62 -11.89
CA GLY A 222 -24.53 3.59 -11.87
C GLY A 222 -24.02 2.15 -11.85
N PHE A 223 -22.71 1.92 -11.69
CA PHE A 223 -22.18 0.56 -11.53
C PHE A 223 -22.51 0.00 -10.14
N THR A 224 -22.81 -1.29 -10.09
CA THR A 224 -23.04 -1.99 -8.82
C THR A 224 -21.74 -2.21 -8.06
N PHE A 225 -21.83 -2.43 -6.74
CA PHE A 225 -20.68 -2.78 -5.89
C PHE A 225 -19.88 -3.97 -6.43
N SER A 226 -20.56 -4.96 -7.01
CA SER A 226 -19.91 -6.13 -7.61
C SER A 226 -18.93 -5.75 -8.71
N HIS A 227 -19.31 -4.82 -9.62
CA HIS A 227 -18.43 -4.32 -10.67
C HIS A 227 -17.19 -3.63 -10.10
N SER A 228 -17.36 -2.72 -9.14
CA SER A 228 -16.23 -2.04 -8.49
C SER A 228 -15.31 -3.02 -7.76
N SER A 229 -15.88 -4.04 -7.12
CA SER A 229 -15.11 -5.08 -6.45
C SER A 229 -14.27 -5.92 -7.43
N TYR A 230 -14.78 -6.23 -8.64
CA TYR A 230 -13.97 -6.87 -9.69
C TYR A 230 -12.84 -5.97 -10.19
N VAL A 231 -13.09 -4.68 -10.34
CA VAL A 231 -12.04 -3.71 -10.73
C VAL A 231 -10.94 -3.64 -9.67
N ILE A 232 -11.30 -3.55 -8.37
CA ILE A 232 -10.33 -3.57 -7.27
C ILE A 232 -9.57 -4.91 -7.21
N GLN A 233 -10.25 -6.03 -7.44
CA GLN A 233 -9.60 -7.34 -7.54
C GLN A 233 -8.53 -7.37 -8.64
N ALA A 234 -8.87 -6.92 -9.85
CA ALA A 234 -7.94 -6.86 -10.97
C ALA A 234 -6.78 -5.88 -10.70
N HIS A 235 -7.05 -4.75 -10.07
CA HIS A 235 -6.04 -3.79 -9.61
C HIS A 235 -5.02 -4.42 -8.68
N VAL A 236 -5.48 -5.09 -7.61
CA VAL A 236 -4.60 -5.73 -6.62
C VAL A 236 -3.78 -6.85 -7.26
N LEU A 237 -4.31 -7.56 -8.26
CA LEU A 237 -3.52 -8.48 -9.07
C LEU A 237 -2.44 -7.74 -9.87
N GLY A 238 -2.79 -6.63 -10.52
CA GLY A 238 -1.83 -5.73 -11.20
C GLY A 238 -0.72 -5.23 -10.28
N MET A 239 -0.99 -5.03 -8.98
CA MET A 239 0.02 -4.65 -7.99
C MET A 239 1.02 -5.76 -7.67
N TYR A 240 0.55 -6.99 -7.45
CA TYR A 240 1.37 -8.04 -6.83
C TYR A 240 1.84 -9.14 -7.80
N VAL A 241 1.11 -9.43 -8.87
CA VAL A 241 1.52 -10.43 -9.88
C VAL A 241 2.81 -10.03 -10.60
N PRO A 242 3.04 -8.76 -11.00
CA PRO A 242 4.30 -8.39 -11.64
C PRO A 242 5.51 -8.56 -10.72
N ALA A 243 5.35 -8.50 -9.39
CA ALA A 243 6.46 -8.58 -8.43
C ALA A 243 7.32 -9.85 -8.57
N PHE A 244 6.75 -10.94 -9.09
CA PHE A 244 7.49 -12.19 -9.36
C PHE A 244 8.53 -12.05 -10.48
N ILE A 245 8.31 -11.14 -11.43
CA ILE A 245 9.16 -10.94 -12.59
C ILE A 245 9.92 -9.61 -12.56
N THR A 246 9.44 -8.59 -11.83
CA THR A 246 10.04 -7.25 -11.81
C THR A 246 11.52 -7.26 -11.41
N GLY A 247 11.94 -8.10 -10.47
CA GLY A 247 13.35 -8.25 -10.12
C GLY A 247 14.23 -8.71 -11.29
N HIS A 248 13.77 -9.71 -12.06
CA HIS A 248 14.45 -10.18 -13.27
C HIS A 248 14.48 -9.10 -14.35
N LEU A 249 13.40 -8.33 -14.51
CA LEU A 249 13.34 -7.20 -15.44
C LEU A 249 14.34 -6.10 -15.04
N ILE A 250 14.47 -5.80 -13.74
CA ILE A 250 15.46 -4.83 -13.26
C ILE A 250 16.89 -5.31 -13.54
N MET A 251 17.20 -6.59 -13.33
CA MET A 251 18.53 -7.14 -13.65
C MET A 251 18.83 -7.07 -15.16
N ARG A 252 17.84 -7.37 -16.01
CA ARG A 252 18.03 -7.42 -17.48
C ARG A 252 18.03 -6.04 -18.14
N PHE A 253 17.14 -5.16 -17.72
CA PHE A 253 16.90 -3.86 -18.39
C PHE A 253 17.42 -2.67 -17.58
N GLY A 254 17.81 -2.86 -16.32
CA GLY A 254 18.28 -1.80 -15.43
C GLY A 254 17.15 -1.02 -14.76
N VAL A 255 17.40 -0.59 -13.52
CA VAL A 255 16.41 0.07 -12.64
C VAL A 255 15.78 1.32 -13.26
N ASN A 256 16.57 2.17 -13.93
CA ASN A 256 16.06 3.41 -14.54
C ASN A 256 15.05 3.15 -15.66
N ASN A 257 15.21 2.07 -16.44
CA ASN A 257 14.25 1.74 -17.50
C ASN A 257 12.92 1.25 -16.91
N ILE A 258 12.98 0.45 -15.84
CA ILE A 258 11.78 -0.01 -15.14
C ILE A 258 11.03 1.16 -14.50
N LEU A 259 11.73 2.13 -13.92
CA LEU A 259 11.14 3.36 -13.41
C LEU A 259 10.44 4.18 -14.50
N ILE A 260 11.06 4.35 -15.68
CA ILE A 260 10.45 5.06 -16.81
C ILE A 260 9.18 4.34 -17.27
N VAL A 261 9.23 3.02 -17.47
CA VAL A 261 8.05 2.24 -17.86
C VAL A 261 6.95 2.35 -16.80
N GLY A 262 7.30 2.26 -15.52
CA GLY A 262 6.33 2.44 -14.43
C GLY A 262 5.63 3.79 -14.48
N ALA A 263 6.37 4.88 -14.71
CA ALA A 263 5.78 6.21 -14.88
C ALA A 263 4.89 6.31 -16.12
N LEU A 264 5.31 5.73 -17.25
CA LEU A 264 4.50 5.70 -18.48
C LEU A 264 3.20 4.90 -18.29
N LEU A 265 3.22 3.79 -17.55
CA LEU A 265 2.02 3.02 -17.23
C LEU A 265 1.05 3.81 -16.34
N CYS A 266 1.57 4.54 -15.34
CA CYS A 266 0.75 5.46 -14.54
C CYS A 266 0.17 6.60 -15.39
N GLY A 267 0.94 7.16 -16.32
CA GLY A 267 0.46 8.18 -17.26
C GLY A 267 -0.62 7.65 -18.21
N ALA A 268 -0.44 6.45 -18.74
CA ALA A 268 -1.42 5.77 -19.58
C ALA A 268 -2.73 5.50 -18.82
N SER A 269 -2.65 5.10 -17.55
CA SER A 269 -3.81 4.96 -16.67
C SER A 269 -4.61 6.27 -16.56
N ILE A 270 -3.94 7.39 -16.31
CA ILE A 270 -4.57 8.72 -16.26
C ILE A 270 -5.27 9.04 -17.58
N LEU A 271 -4.61 8.81 -18.72
CA LEU A 271 -5.21 9.06 -20.04
C LEU A 271 -6.45 8.20 -20.31
N ILE A 272 -6.44 6.92 -19.89
CA ILE A 272 -7.58 6.02 -20.02
C ILE A 272 -8.75 6.46 -19.15
N HIS A 273 -8.48 6.93 -17.92
CA HIS A 273 -9.54 7.43 -17.06
C HIS A 273 -10.14 8.76 -17.53
N LEU A 274 -9.35 9.57 -18.25
CA LEU A 274 -9.83 10.81 -18.87
C LEU A 274 -10.58 10.57 -20.19
N SER A 275 -10.36 9.43 -20.86
CA SER A 275 -11.00 9.14 -22.13
C SER A 275 -12.45 8.64 -21.99
N GLY A 276 -12.88 8.23 -20.80
CA GLY A 276 -14.25 7.81 -20.57
C GLY A 276 -14.52 7.20 -19.20
N ILE A 277 -15.81 6.97 -18.93
CA ILE A 277 -16.35 6.42 -17.67
C ILE A 277 -16.99 5.04 -17.86
N SER A 278 -16.56 4.28 -18.87
CA SER A 278 -17.03 2.91 -19.07
C SER A 278 -16.35 1.95 -18.09
N PHE A 279 -16.95 0.76 -17.90
CA PHE A 279 -16.35 -0.29 -17.07
C PHE A 279 -14.92 -0.62 -17.49
N LEU A 280 -14.64 -0.67 -18.81
CA LEU A 280 -13.31 -0.98 -19.32
C LEU A 280 -12.30 0.14 -19.06
N ASN A 281 -12.72 1.41 -19.04
CA ASN A 281 -11.84 2.52 -18.65
C ASN A 281 -11.38 2.34 -17.19
N PHE A 282 -12.32 2.10 -16.27
CA PHE A 282 -12.00 1.85 -14.86
C PHE A 282 -11.12 0.60 -14.70
N LEU A 283 -11.50 -0.52 -15.32
CA LEU A 283 -10.77 -1.79 -15.20
C LEU A 283 -9.33 -1.68 -15.72
N SER A 284 -9.16 -1.26 -16.98
CA SER A 284 -7.84 -1.21 -17.60
C SER A 284 -6.95 -0.12 -16.99
N GLY A 285 -7.52 1.04 -16.67
CA GLY A 285 -6.79 2.12 -15.99
C GLY A 285 -6.31 1.71 -14.59
N LEU A 286 -7.15 1.04 -13.79
CA LEU A 286 -6.73 0.56 -12.47
C LEU A 286 -5.72 -0.58 -12.53
N VAL A 287 -5.83 -1.49 -13.48
CA VAL A 287 -4.80 -2.52 -13.69
C VAL A 287 -3.47 -1.87 -14.06
N LEU A 288 -3.47 -0.92 -15.00
CA LEU A 288 -2.26 -0.23 -15.45
C LEU A 288 -1.58 0.56 -14.34
N VAL A 289 -2.32 1.30 -13.49
CA VAL A 289 -1.71 1.99 -12.35
C VAL A 289 -1.19 1.01 -11.31
N GLY A 290 -1.80 -0.17 -11.14
CA GLY A 290 -1.28 -1.23 -10.27
C GLY A 290 0.07 -1.77 -10.75
N VAL A 291 0.20 -2.05 -12.06
CA VAL A 291 1.48 -2.48 -12.66
C VAL A 291 2.52 -1.36 -12.63
N GLY A 292 2.11 -0.13 -12.95
CA GLY A 292 2.96 1.06 -12.89
C GLY A 292 3.51 1.30 -11.49
N TRP A 293 2.64 1.19 -10.47
CA TRP A 293 3.02 1.22 -9.07
C TRP A 293 4.05 0.16 -8.72
N ASN A 294 3.86 -1.08 -9.16
CA ASN A 294 4.81 -2.17 -8.88
C ASN A 294 6.21 -1.81 -9.38
N PHE A 295 6.30 -1.29 -10.60
CA PHE A 295 7.58 -0.90 -11.22
C PHE A 295 8.21 0.29 -10.52
N LEU A 296 7.42 1.32 -10.18
CA LEU A 296 7.91 2.50 -9.48
C LEU A 296 8.35 2.19 -8.05
N PHE A 297 7.57 1.42 -7.30
CA PHE A 297 7.87 1.05 -5.92
C PHE A 297 9.05 0.08 -5.84
N THR A 298 9.05 -0.99 -6.64
CA THR A 298 10.16 -1.97 -6.66
C THR A 298 11.44 -1.36 -7.23
N GLY A 299 11.33 -0.58 -8.31
CA GLY A 299 12.46 0.14 -8.90
C GLY A 299 13.01 1.21 -7.96
N GLY A 300 12.14 2.00 -7.32
CA GLY A 300 12.52 3.06 -6.39
C GLY A 300 13.22 2.50 -5.15
N THR A 301 12.67 1.44 -4.56
CA THR A 301 13.32 0.75 -3.41
C THR A 301 14.64 0.08 -3.79
N THR A 302 14.76 -0.45 -5.02
CA THR A 302 16.04 -0.96 -5.53
C THR A 302 17.06 0.17 -5.70
N LEU A 303 16.68 1.27 -6.34
CA LEU A 303 17.56 2.44 -6.53
C LEU A 303 17.98 3.05 -5.18
N LEU A 304 17.10 3.02 -4.19
CA LEU A 304 17.38 3.50 -2.83
C LEU A 304 18.52 2.70 -2.18
N THR A 305 18.59 1.38 -2.41
CA THR A 305 19.63 0.51 -1.84
C THR A 305 21.04 0.88 -2.32
N GLU A 306 21.16 1.57 -3.45
CA GLU A 306 22.44 2.03 -3.98
C GLU A 306 22.95 3.33 -3.32
N THR A 307 22.19 3.94 -2.41
CA THR A 307 22.52 5.24 -1.80
C THR A 307 23.08 5.15 -0.39
N TYR A 308 23.01 3.96 0.23
CA TYR A 308 23.33 3.73 1.63
C TYR A 308 24.13 2.46 1.86
N THR A 309 24.90 2.42 2.94
CA THR A 309 25.61 1.20 3.41
C THR A 309 24.75 0.39 4.39
N ALA A 310 25.14 -0.85 4.69
CA ALA A 310 24.39 -1.70 5.64
C ALA A 310 24.14 -1.03 7.02
N ALA A 311 25.11 -0.27 7.53
CA ALA A 311 24.98 0.50 8.77
C ALA A 311 23.94 1.64 8.69
N GLU A 312 23.71 2.16 7.49
CA GLU A 312 22.82 3.29 7.22
C GLU A 312 21.39 2.85 6.83
N LYS A 313 21.21 1.56 6.54
CA LYS A 313 19.97 0.99 6.00
C LYS A 313 18.73 1.36 6.82
N ALA A 314 18.77 1.18 8.14
CA ALA A 314 17.61 1.35 9.00
C ALA A 314 17.06 2.79 8.98
N LYS A 315 17.94 3.80 9.09
CA LYS A 315 17.52 5.21 9.07
C LYS A 315 17.05 5.66 7.68
N VAL A 316 17.67 5.15 6.61
CA VAL A 316 17.31 5.53 5.23
C VAL A 316 15.99 4.90 4.83
N GLN A 317 15.80 3.60 5.11
CA GLN A 317 14.52 2.94 4.89
C GLN A 317 13.42 3.55 5.77
N GLY A 318 13.73 3.90 7.02
CA GLY A 318 12.79 4.62 7.90
C GLY A 318 12.35 5.97 7.34
N LEU A 319 13.27 6.76 6.77
CA LEU A 319 12.93 8.03 6.13
C LEU A 319 12.07 7.83 4.87
N ASN A 320 12.41 6.85 4.03
CA ASN A 320 11.62 6.51 2.86
C ASN A 320 10.19 6.08 3.26
N ASP A 321 10.07 5.20 4.25
CA ASP A 321 8.78 4.72 4.73
C ASP A 321 7.96 5.85 5.35
N PHE A 322 8.59 6.80 6.06
CA PHE A 322 7.92 8.00 6.55
C PHE A 322 7.29 8.82 5.41
N PHE A 323 8.03 9.07 4.32
CA PHE A 323 7.48 9.77 3.16
C PHE A 323 6.34 9.00 2.50
N ILE A 324 6.50 7.68 2.33
CA ILE A 324 5.47 6.83 1.73
C ILE A 324 4.19 6.87 2.55
N TRP A 325 4.23 6.53 3.83
CA TRP A 325 3.03 6.47 4.66
C TRP A 325 2.39 7.84 4.90
N GLY A 326 3.21 8.88 5.10
CA GLY A 326 2.72 10.25 5.25
C GLY A 326 1.97 10.72 4.00
N THR A 327 2.57 10.49 2.83
CA THR A 327 1.98 10.93 1.55
C THR A 327 0.73 10.12 1.20
N ILE A 328 0.72 8.81 1.42
CA ILE A 328 -0.45 7.96 1.18
C ILE A 328 -1.63 8.39 2.06
N SER A 329 -1.38 8.67 3.35
CA SER A 329 -2.42 9.14 4.26
C SER A 329 -3.06 10.44 3.77
N VAL A 330 -2.22 11.44 3.45
CA VAL A 330 -2.70 12.72 2.92
C VAL A 330 -3.45 12.50 1.60
N GLY A 331 -2.92 11.68 0.71
CA GLY A 331 -3.52 11.35 -0.58
C GLY A 331 -4.88 10.68 -0.44
N ALA A 332 -5.01 9.68 0.43
CA ALA A 332 -6.27 8.98 0.67
C ALA A 332 -7.34 9.91 1.24
N PHE A 333 -6.99 10.87 2.11
CA PHE A 333 -7.92 11.88 2.59
C PHE A 333 -8.31 12.86 1.48
N MET A 334 -7.32 13.41 0.76
CA MET A 334 -7.55 14.38 -0.30
C MET A 334 -8.32 13.82 -1.49
N SER A 335 -8.18 12.53 -1.81
CA SER A 335 -8.84 11.94 -2.98
C SER A 335 -10.36 12.05 -2.89
N GLY A 336 -10.96 11.77 -1.72
CA GLY A 336 -12.40 11.89 -1.50
C GLY A 336 -12.89 13.33 -1.66
N ALA A 337 -12.14 14.29 -1.12
CA ALA A 337 -12.44 15.71 -1.24
C ALA A 337 -12.40 16.20 -2.70
N VAL A 338 -11.36 15.82 -3.47
CA VAL A 338 -11.25 16.19 -4.89
C VAL A 338 -12.36 15.54 -5.72
N GLN A 339 -12.67 14.27 -5.47
CA GLN A 339 -13.75 13.56 -6.15
C GLN A 339 -15.12 14.21 -5.89
N GLN A 340 -15.40 14.62 -4.65
CA GLN A 340 -16.68 15.22 -4.30
C GLN A 340 -16.84 16.65 -4.81
N SER A 341 -15.75 17.44 -4.82
CA SER A 341 -15.81 18.88 -5.13
C SER A 341 -15.65 19.19 -6.62
N ILE A 342 -14.78 18.47 -7.33
CA ILE A 342 -14.42 18.77 -8.72
C ILE A 342 -14.73 17.59 -9.65
N GLY A 343 -14.68 16.36 -9.14
CA GLY A 343 -15.07 15.15 -9.87
C GLY A 343 -13.90 14.33 -10.44
N TRP A 344 -14.25 13.29 -11.19
CA TRP A 344 -13.34 12.23 -11.64
C TRP A 344 -12.17 12.72 -12.51
N ASN A 345 -12.42 13.69 -13.40
CA ASN A 345 -11.36 14.23 -14.25
C ASN A 345 -10.28 14.94 -13.42
N ALA A 346 -10.67 15.67 -12.37
CA ALA A 346 -9.74 16.36 -11.49
C ALA A 346 -8.89 15.37 -10.67
N VAL A 347 -9.49 14.28 -10.20
CA VAL A 347 -8.75 13.20 -9.50
C VAL A 347 -7.58 12.71 -10.33
N ASN A 348 -7.78 12.54 -11.63
CA ASN A 348 -6.75 12.07 -12.56
C ASN A 348 -5.73 13.16 -12.92
N LEU A 349 -6.19 14.38 -13.20
CA LEU A 349 -5.31 15.50 -13.59
C LEU A 349 -4.37 15.94 -12.47
N VAL A 350 -4.83 15.96 -11.21
CA VAL A 350 -3.99 16.37 -10.06
C VAL A 350 -2.82 15.41 -9.84
N MET A 351 -2.93 14.15 -10.31
CA MET A 351 -1.86 13.16 -10.21
C MET A 351 -0.86 13.20 -11.37
N ALA A 352 -1.21 13.81 -12.51
CA ALA A 352 -0.34 13.87 -13.68
C ALA A 352 1.01 14.58 -13.43
N PRO A 353 1.08 15.72 -12.71
CA PRO A 353 2.36 16.37 -12.38
C PRO A 353 3.33 15.44 -11.65
N LEU A 354 2.84 14.60 -10.74
CA LEU A 354 3.69 13.68 -9.98
C LEU A 354 4.30 12.61 -10.86
N VAL A 355 3.52 12.07 -11.81
CA VAL A 355 4.02 11.12 -12.81
C VAL A 355 5.10 11.76 -13.68
N ILE A 356 4.88 13.01 -14.12
CA ILE A 356 5.84 13.79 -14.90
C ILE A 356 7.13 14.01 -14.11
N ILE A 357 7.05 14.38 -12.83
CA ILE A 357 8.24 14.59 -11.98
C ILE A 357 9.07 13.31 -11.88
N VAL A 358 8.44 12.15 -11.64
CA VAL A 358 9.16 10.86 -11.59
C VAL A 358 9.81 10.53 -12.92
N LEU A 359 9.08 10.72 -14.03
CA LEU A 359 9.57 10.46 -15.38
C LEU A 359 10.78 11.33 -15.72
N VAL A 360 10.63 12.66 -15.59
CA VAL A 360 11.68 13.64 -15.90
C VAL A 360 12.89 13.44 -15.00
N GLY A 361 12.68 13.26 -13.68
CA GLY A 361 13.75 13.00 -12.73
C GLY A 361 14.55 11.75 -13.08
N THR A 362 13.87 10.65 -13.38
CA THR A 362 14.52 9.38 -13.76
C THR A 362 15.31 9.51 -15.07
N VAL A 363 14.72 10.17 -16.07
CA VAL A 363 15.38 10.42 -17.37
C VAL A 363 16.63 11.29 -17.18
N TRP A 364 16.54 12.35 -16.37
CA TRP A 364 17.67 13.21 -16.04
C TRP A 364 18.81 12.44 -15.34
N LEU A 365 18.48 11.57 -14.38
CA LEU A 365 19.48 10.74 -13.70
C LEU A 365 20.19 9.79 -14.65
N ARG A 366 19.45 9.18 -15.58
CA ARG A 366 20.01 8.31 -16.62
C ARG A 366 21.01 9.04 -17.50
N PHE A 367 20.72 10.27 -17.91
CA PHE A 367 21.63 11.08 -18.73
C PHE A 367 22.88 11.53 -17.96
N ASN A 368 22.73 11.93 -16.69
CA ASN A 368 23.86 12.37 -15.89
C ASN A 368 24.81 11.21 -15.51
N ALA A 369 24.27 10.02 -15.25
CA ALA A 369 25.10 8.84 -15.02
C ALA A 369 26.00 8.51 -16.23
N ARG A 370 25.45 8.63 -17.46
CA ARG A 370 26.20 8.41 -18.71
C ARG A 370 27.28 9.47 -18.98
N LYS A 371 27.08 10.71 -18.53
CA LYS A 371 28.09 11.78 -18.65
C LYS A 371 29.26 11.55 -17.70
N SER A 372 29.02 11.06 -16.49
CA SER A 372 30.08 10.76 -15.51
C SER A 372 30.99 9.61 -15.96
N THR A 373 30.47 8.60 -16.66
CA THR A 373 31.25 7.48 -17.19
C THR A 373 32.05 7.82 -18.45
N ARG A 374 31.76 8.96 -19.10
CA ARG A 374 32.41 9.40 -20.34
C ARG A 374 33.54 10.42 -20.16
N LYS A 375 33.79 10.94 -18.95
CA LYS A 375 35.01 11.72 -18.70
C LYS A 375 36.19 10.74 -18.66
N PRO A 376 37.15 10.80 -19.60
CA PRO A 376 38.41 10.11 -19.44
C PRO A 376 39.07 10.66 -18.18
N SER A 377 39.66 9.79 -17.36
CA SER A 377 40.64 10.19 -16.36
C SER A 377 41.77 10.92 -17.08
N SER A 378 41.71 12.25 -17.09
CA SER A 378 42.86 13.08 -17.45
C SER A 378 43.89 12.90 -16.35
N VAL A 379 44.86 12.03 -16.63
CA VAL A 379 46.17 11.98 -15.98
C VAL A 379 46.91 13.28 -16.26
#